data_AF-A0A699ZNY3-F1
#
_entry.id   AF-A0A699ZNY3-F1
#
_cell.length_a   1.000
_cell.length_b   1.000
_cell.length_c   1.000
_cell.angle_alpha   90.00
_cell.angle_beta   90.00
_cell.angle_gamma   90.00
#
_symmetry.space_group_name_H-M   'P 1'
#
loop_
_entity.id
_entity.type
_entity.pdbx_description
1 polymer ?
#
loop_
_entity_poly.entity_id
_entity_poly.type
_entity_poly.pdbx_seq_one_letter_code
_entity_poly.pdbx_strand_id
1 'polypeptide(L)'
;MSMKVVMESARQRLHVGEKTFKPTPNVRNPAMLLEAEEFARHLNAYKHMLLKYERRINSFLSSVPVVGRSNLPRVWEAVEGTNMAGGDFDELLMADAAEIMRRRVDAIVRPIDRWLESLKVVQARMKKLEGLRMQVDARRRRVHARFLAALRRMTASEAASMRAEVASAGSNRYGRGTGMSEEGEPADMFSADASDVYEGEDDDLERQRDREDYAREALNQHRQLEGLLVVKDTLVATLVALGPAKRPLPGFSDREVEGEEVEGAYGRSAALNDLIEDLPP
;
A
#
# COMPACT_ATOMS: atom_id res chain seq x y z
N MET A 1 3.98 7.24 -26.10
CA MET A 1 5.00 8.07 -25.38
C MET A 1 5.96 8.59 -26.44
N SER A 2 6.23 9.89 -26.53
CA SER A 2 7.06 10.43 -27.64
C SER A 2 8.54 10.07 -27.46
N MET A 3 9.23 9.69 -28.53
CA MET A 3 10.68 9.34 -28.55
C MET A 3 11.56 10.42 -27.88
N LYS A 4 11.14 11.70 -27.96
CA LYS A 4 11.79 12.84 -27.31
C LYS A 4 11.77 12.76 -25.77
N VAL A 5 10.68 12.23 -25.20
CA VAL A 5 10.55 12.05 -23.74
C VAL A 5 11.43 10.90 -23.26
N VAL A 6 11.50 9.82 -24.05
CA VAL A 6 12.33 8.64 -23.76
C VAL A 6 13.82 8.99 -23.77
N MET A 7 14.29 9.72 -24.80
CA MET A 7 15.68 10.19 -24.87
C MET A 7 16.04 11.15 -23.74
N GLU A 8 15.12 12.02 -23.32
CA GLU A 8 15.35 12.94 -22.21
C GLU A 8 15.42 12.20 -20.86
N SER A 9 14.58 11.19 -20.64
CA SER A 9 14.65 10.32 -19.45
C SER A 9 15.98 9.56 -19.40
N ALA A 10 16.44 9.03 -20.52
CA ALA A 10 17.74 8.36 -20.61
C ALA A 10 18.90 9.33 -20.31
N ARG A 11 18.87 10.54 -20.86
CA ARG A 11 19.88 11.58 -20.57
C ARG A 11 19.90 12.05 -19.13
N GLN A 12 18.73 12.16 -18.48
CA GLN A 12 18.66 12.51 -17.06
C GLN A 12 19.20 11.38 -16.17
N ARG A 13 18.89 10.11 -16.47
CA ARG A 13 19.35 8.94 -15.70
C ARG A 13 20.85 8.69 -15.85
N LEU A 14 21.38 8.83 -17.05
CA LEU A 14 22.79 8.59 -17.35
C LEU A 14 23.70 9.78 -17.00
N HIS A 15 23.14 10.88 -16.46
CA HIS A 15 23.85 12.14 -16.23
C HIS A 15 24.61 12.66 -17.47
N VAL A 16 24.18 12.25 -18.67
CA VAL A 16 24.78 12.67 -19.94
C VAL A 16 24.15 14.00 -20.34
N GLY A 17 24.77 15.10 -19.88
CA GLY A 17 24.34 16.47 -20.19
C GLY A 17 25.23 17.55 -19.58
N GLU A 18 25.08 18.79 -20.09
CA GLU A 18 25.84 19.98 -19.69
C GLU A 18 25.95 20.13 -18.15
N LYS A 19 27.19 20.23 -17.63
CA LYS A 19 27.51 20.33 -16.19
C LYS A 19 26.77 21.47 -15.46
N THR A 20 26.20 22.43 -16.18
CA THR A 20 25.49 23.60 -15.65
C THR A 20 23.96 23.42 -15.59
N PHE A 21 23.39 22.43 -16.26
CA PHE A 21 21.93 22.27 -16.31
C PHE A 21 21.41 21.55 -15.06
N LYS A 22 20.61 22.25 -14.24
CA LYS A 22 19.90 21.68 -13.09
C LYS A 22 18.48 21.27 -13.49
N PRO A 23 18.13 19.96 -13.47
CA PRO A 23 16.77 19.48 -13.73
C PRO A 23 15.77 20.08 -12.75
N THR A 24 14.51 20.19 -13.16
CA THR A 24 13.44 20.62 -12.25
C THR A 24 13.27 19.59 -11.12
N PRO A 25 13.46 19.93 -9.84
CA PRO A 25 13.37 18.95 -8.76
C PRO A 25 11.95 18.40 -8.66
N ASN A 26 11.83 17.07 -8.61
CA ASN A 26 10.55 16.36 -8.47
C ASN A 26 10.71 15.10 -7.60
N VAL A 27 11.43 15.21 -6.49
CA VAL A 27 11.69 14.05 -5.60
C VAL A 27 10.49 13.75 -4.70
N ARG A 28 9.75 14.79 -4.29
CA ARG A 28 8.61 14.67 -3.37
C ARG A 28 7.42 13.92 -3.97
N ASN A 29 7.03 14.22 -5.21
CA ASN A 29 5.81 13.67 -5.78
C ASN A 29 5.88 12.14 -6.04
N PRO A 30 6.99 11.58 -6.54
CA PRO A 30 7.17 10.13 -6.61
C PRO A 30 7.19 9.46 -5.24
N ALA A 31 7.84 10.06 -4.23
CA ALA A 31 7.84 9.52 -2.87
C ALA A 31 6.42 9.46 -2.29
N MET A 32 5.65 10.54 -2.41
CA MET A 32 4.24 10.57 -1.99
C MET A 32 3.37 9.54 -2.75
N LEU A 33 3.66 9.30 -4.03
CA LEU A 33 2.93 8.28 -4.81
C LEU A 33 3.25 6.87 -4.31
N LEU A 34 4.52 6.59 -3.99
CA LEU A 34 4.94 5.30 -3.42
C LEU A 34 4.29 5.04 -2.05
N GLU A 35 4.28 6.05 -1.17
CA GLU A 35 3.60 5.98 0.13
C GLU A 35 2.10 5.70 -0.05
N ALA A 36 1.45 6.37 -1.01
CA ALA A 36 0.05 6.12 -1.32
C ALA A 36 -0.17 4.70 -1.88
N GLU A 37 0.70 4.20 -2.75
CA GLU A 37 0.62 2.83 -3.27
C GLU A 37 0.83 1.77 -2.18
N GLU A 38 1.71 2.03 -1.22
CA GLU A 38 1.87 1.18 -0.04
C GLU A 38 0.62 1.17 0.84
N PHE A 39 0.05 2.33 1.13
CA PHE A 39 -1.20 2.42 1.86
C PHE A 39 -2.35 1.71 1.12
N ALA A 40 -2.38 1.79 -0.22
CA ALA A 40 -3.34 1.08 -1.05
C ALA A 40 -3.25 -0.45 -0.91
N ARG A 41 -2.03 -0.99 -0.79
CA ARG A 41 -1.82 -2.42 -0.55
C ARG A 41 -2.44 -2.83 0.78
N HIS A 42 -2.20 -2.05 1.84
CA HIS A 42 -2.79 -2.31 3.16
C HIS A 42 -4.32 -2.22 3.14
N LEU A 43 -4.89 -1.20 2.48
CA LEU A 43 -6.34 -1.05 2.32
C LEU A 43 -6.98 -2.22 1.56
N ASN A 44 -6.34 -2.68 0.48
CA ASN A 44 -6.83 -3.85 -0.26
C ASN A 44 -6.78 -5.12 0.57
N ALA A 45 -5.69 -5.36 1.31
CA ALA A 45 -5.58 -6.50 2.20
C ALA A 45 -6.66 -6.45 3.29
N TYR A 46 -6.88 -5.29 3.89
CA TYR A 46 -7.92 -5.06 4.89
C TYR A 46 -9.32 -5.34 4.31
N LYS A 47 -9.65 -4.79 3.14
CA LYS A 47 -10.91 -5.06 2.43
C LYS A 47 -11.12 -6.57 2.21
N HIS A 48 -10.10 -7.28 1.74
CA HIS A 48 -10.20 -8.74 1.52
C HIS A 48 -10.47 -9.50 2.82
N MET A 49 -9.81 -9.13 3.91
CA MET A 49 -10.03 -9.74 5.22
C MET A 49 -11.44 -9.46 5.75
N LEU A 50 -11.96 -8.25 5.55
CA LEU A 50 -13.31 -7.85 5.94
C LEU A 50 -14.38 -8.67 5.20
N LEU A 51 -14.25 -8.82 3.88
CA LEU A 51 -15.15 -9.65 3.07
C LEU A 51 -15.02 -11.15 3.39
N LYS A 52 -13.83 -11.61 3.77
CA LYS A 52 -13.63 -12.99 4.24
C LYS A 52 -14.32 -13.21 5.58
N TYR A 53 -14.23 -12.23 6.49
CA TYR A 53 -14.90 -12.27 7.79
C TYR A 53 -16.42 -12.25 7.65
N GLU A 54 -16.97 -11.39 6.80
CA GLU A 54 -18.39 -11.34 6.47
C GLU A 54 -18.89 -12.71 5.97
N ARG A 55 -18.18 -13.32 5.00
CA ARG A 55 -18.55 -14.65 4.47
C ARG A 55 -18.54 -15.73 5.56
N ARG A 56 -17.57 -15.70 6.48
CA ARG A 56 -17.49 -16.65 7.60
C ARG A 56 -18.66 -16.48 8.56
N ILE A 57 -19.01 -15.25 8.92
CA ILE A 57 -20.17 -14.98 9.78
C ILE A 57 -21.46 -15.41 9.08
N ASN A 58 -21.64 -15.06 7.80
CA ASN A 58 -22.83 -15.45 7.06
C ASN A 58 -22.95 -16.98 6.95
N SER A 59 -21.83 -17.69 6.75
CA SER A 59 -21.82 -19.15 6.78
C SER A 59 -22.24 -19.68 8.16
N PHE A 60 -21.73 -19.10 9.24
CA PHE A 60 -22.12 -19.45 10.60
C PHE A 60 -23.61 -19.21 10.84
N LEU A 61 -24.11 -17.99 10.57
CA LEU A 61 -25.51 -17.62 10.72
C LEU A 61 -26.44 -18.51 9.88
N SER A 62 -26.01 -18.95 8.69
CA SER A 62 -26.79 -19.88 7.87
C SER A 62 -26.83 -21.32 8.41
N SER A 63 -25.84 -21.71 9.21
CA SER A 63 -25.78 -23.05 9.82
C SER A 63 -26.58 -23.15 11.13
N VAL A 64 -26.76 -22.03 11.83
CA VAL A 64 -27.49 -21.96 13.11
C VAL A 64 -28.94 -22.45 12.99
N PRO A 65 -29.75 -22.06 11.98
CA PRO A 65 -31.11 -22.60 11.79
C PRO A 65 -31.15 -24.11 11.59
N VAL A 66 -30.13 -24.71 10.97
CA VAL A 66 -30.06 -26.16 10.75
C VAL A 66 -29.94 -26.88 12.09
N VAL A 67 -29.11 -26.35 12.99
CA VAL A 67 -28.95 -26.87 14.35
C VAL A 67 -30.20 -26.58 15.19
N GLY A 68 -30.75 -25.37 15.11
CA GLY A 68 -31.96 -24.98 15.85
C GLY A 68 -33.20 -25.79 15.47
N ARG A 69 -33.32 -26.21 14.21
CA ARG A 69 -34.39 -27.11 13.73
C ARG A 69 -34.13 -28.58 13.98
N SER A 70 -32.89 -28.97 14.28
CA SER A 70 -32.57 -30.38 14.51
C SER A 70 -33.33 -30.92 15.73
N ASN A 71 -33.57 -32.23 15.74
CA ASN A 71 -34.23 -32.93 16.84
C ASN A 71 -33.31 -33.05 18.07
N LEU A 72 -32.70 -31.94 18.49
CA LEU A 72 -32.09 -31.84 19.81
C LEU A 72 -33.16 -32.23 20.84
N PRO A 73 -32.82 -33.00 21.88
CA PRO A 73 -33.77 -33.29 22.95
C PRO A 73 -34.28 -31.96 23.51
N ARG A 74 -35.49 -31.55 23.11
CA ARG A 74 -36.18 -30.33 23.58
C ARG A 74 -36.62 -30.45 25.04
N VAL A 75 -36.28 -31.58 25.66
CA VAL A 75 -36.66 -31.97 27.00
C VAL A 75 -35.36 -32.26 27.75
N TRP A 76 -34.71 -31.20 28.24
CA TRP A 76 -34.14 -31.33 29.56
C TRP A 76 -35.33 -31.15 30.49
N GLU A 77 -35.83 -32.24 31.08
CA GLU A 77 -36.80 -32.16 32.17
C GLU A 77 -36.24 -31.15 33.17
N ALA A 78 -36.98 -30.06 33.37
CA ALA A 78 -36.64 -29.06 34.35
C ALA A 78 -36.65 -29.75 35.71
N VAL A 79 -35.46 -30.09 36.21
CA VAL A 79 -35.27 -30.30 37.64
C VAL A 79 -35.66 -28.97 38.28
N GLU A 80 -36.63 -29.03 39.19
CA GLU A 80 -37.36 -27.89 39.75
C GLU A 80 -36.48 -26.65 39.95
N GLY A 81 -36.82 -25.55 39.28
CA GLY A 81 -36.15 -24.26 39.43
C GLY A 81 -35.14 -23.85 38.35
N THR A 82 -34.95 -24.65 37.29
CA THR A 82 -34.08 -24.25 36.17
C THR A 82 -34.86 -23.94 34.89
N ASN A 83 -34.74 -22.69 34.43
CA ASN A 83 -35.38 -22.17 33.23
C ASN A 83 -35.10 -23.05 32.01
N MET A 84 -36.15 -23.38 31.27
CA MET A 84 -36.13 -24.10 29.99
C MET A 84 -34.94 -23.67 29.12
N ALA A 85 -33.94 -24.54 29.00
CA ALA A 85 -32.90 -24.40 27.99
C ALA A 85 -33.44 -24.91 26.65
N GLY A 86 -34.09 -24.03 25.89
CA GLY A 86 -34.65 -24.36 24.57
C GLY A 86 -35.78 -23.44 24.13
N GLY A 87 -35.63 -22.12 24.31
CA GLY A 87 -36.63 -21.14 23.87
C GLY A 87 -36.90 -21.18 22.36
N ASP A 88 -37.96 -20.50 21.94
CA ASP A 88 -38.37 -20.41 20.54
C ASP A 88 -37.23 -19.86 19.68
N PHE A 89 -36.71 -20.70 18.79
CA PHE A 89 -35.67 -20.30 17.85
C PHE A 89 -36.26 -19.33 16.81
N ASP A 90 -35.83 -18.07 16.87
CA ASP A 90 -36.23 -17.06 15.89
C ASP A 90 -35.24 -16.99 14.71
N GLU A 91 -35.69 -17.50 13.57
CA GLU A 91 -34.93 -17.48 12.32
C GLU A 91 -34.86 -16.09 11.68
N LEU A 92 -35.86 -15.23 11.92
CA LEU A 92 -35.91 -13.87 11.40
C LEU A 92 -34.78 -13.04 12.01
N LEU A 93 -34.53 -13.20 13.31
CA LEU A 93 -33.42 -12.53 13.99
C LEU A 93 -32.05 -12.86 13.37
N MET A 94 -31.84 -14.10 12.92
CA MET A 94 -30.60 -14.51 12.26
C MET A 94 -30.47 -13.90 10.85
N ALA A 95 -31.57 -13.83 10.11
CA ALA A 95 -31.62 -13.17 8.80
C ALA A 95 -31.34 -11.67 8.91
N ASP A 96 -31.98 -11.01 9.89
CA ASP A 96 -31.77 -9.59 10.19
C ASP A 96 -30.32 -9.31 10.61
N ALA A 97 -29.74 -10.17 11.46
CA ALA A 97 -28.33 -10.04 11.85
C ALA A 97 -27.38 -10.15 10.65
N ALA A 98 -27.65 -11.08 9.72
CA ALA A 98 -26.87 -11.22 8.49
C ALA A 98 -26.98 -9.99 7.59
N GLU A 99 -28.18 -9.42 7.47
CA GLU A 99 -28.42 -8.21 6.67
C GLU A 99 -27.75 -6.97 7.30
N ILE A 100 -27.88 -6.78 8.61
CA ILE A 100 -27.21 -5.68 9.33
C ILE A 100 -25.70 -5.78 9.15
N MET A 101 -25.13 -6.98 9.25
CA MET A 101 -23.70 -7.20 9.04
C MET A 101 -23.28 -6.83 7.62
N ARG A 102 -24.00 -7.29 6.61
CA ARG A 102 -23.73 -6.94 5.20
C ARG A 102 -23.77 -5.43 4.97
N ARG A 103 -24.81 -4.74 5.47
CA ARG A 103 -24.93 -3.28 5.36
C ARG A 103 -23.75 -2.54 6.00
N ARG A 104 -23.28 -2.99 7.17
CA ARG A 104 -22.11 -2.42 7.85
C ARG A 104 -20.82 -2.65 7.07
N VAL A 105 -20.62 -3.85 6.54
CA VAL A 105 -19.46 -4.17 5.70
C VAL A 105 -19.45 -3.31 4.45
N ASP A 106 -20.58 -3.19 3.75
CA ASP A 106 -20.72 -2.35 2.56
C ASP A 106 -20.43 -0.88 2.85
N ALA A 107 -20.87 -0.36 4.01
CA ALA A 107 -20.59 1.00 4.43
C ALA A 107 -19.09 1.29 4.59
N ILE A 108 -18.28 0.28 4.93
CA ILE A 108 -16.82 0.38 5.07
C ILE A 108 -16.12 0.14 3.73
N VAL A 109 -16.59 -0.83 2.94
CA VAL A 109 -15.96 -1.21 1.66
C VAL A 109 -16.10 -0.11 0.61
N ARG A 110 -17.26 0.57 0.53
CA ARG A 110 -17.50 1.63 -0.47
C ARG A 110 -16.49 2.79 -0.40
N PRO A 111 -16.17 3.37 0.77
CA PRO A 111 -15.09 4.34 0.90
C PRO A 111 -13.72 3.83 0.44
N ILE A 112 -13.38 2.58 0.74
CA ILE A 112 -12.11 1.97 0.33
C ILE A 112 -12.04 1.91 -1.20
N ASP A 113 -13.10 1.48 -1.87
CA ASP A 113 -13.15 1.42 -3.33
C ASP A 113 -13.01 2.79 -3.98
N ARG A 114 -13.72 3.80 -3.47
CA ARG A 114 -13.58 5.19 -3.94
C ARG A 114 -12.15 5.71 -3.78
N TRP A 115 -11.49 5.36 -2.68
CA TRP A 115 -10.11 5.77 -2.44
C TRP A 115 -9.15 5.10 -3.44
N LEU A 116 -9.31 3.81 -3.69
CA LEU A 116 -8.52 3.05 -4.67
C LEU A 116 -8.72 3.54 -6.11
N GLU A 117 -9.95 3.91 -6.47
CA GLU A 117 -10.26 4.54 -7.76
C GLU A 117 -9.59 5.93 -7.88
N SER A 118 -9.64 6.72 -6.81
CA SER A 118 -9.00 8.04 -6.76
C SER A 118 -7.48 7.93 -6.94
N LEU A 119 -6.84 6.91 -6.35
CA LEU A 119 -5.42 6.65 -6.55
C LEU A 119 -5.08 6.38 -8.02
N LYS A 120 -5.89 5.60 -8.74
CA LYS A 120 -5.69 5.35 -10.19
C LYS A 120 -5.73 6.64 -11.00
N VAL A 121 -6.65 7.56 -10.66
CA VAL A 121 -6.72 8.87 -11.30
C VAL A 121 -5.47 9.69 -11.01
N VAL A 122 -4.98 9.67 -9.76
CA VAL A 122 -3.74 10.36 -9.37
C VAL A 122 -2.53 9.79 -10.11
N GLN A 123 -2.38 8.47 -10.20
CA GLN A 123 -1.32 7.81 -10.96
C GLN A 123 -1.32 8.25 -12.44
N ALA A 124 -2.50 8.29 -13.08
CA ALA A 124 -2.63 8.75 -14.46
C ALA A 124 -2.23 10.23 -14.62
N ARG A 125 -2.65 11.09 -13.69
CA ARG A 125 -2.29 12.52 -13.68
C ARG A 125 -0.80 12.72 -13.43
N MET A 126 -0.21 11.96 -12.52
CA MET A 126 1.22 12.04 -12.20
C MET A 126 2.08 11.63 -13.40
N LYS A 127 1.68 10.57 -14.12
CA LYS A 127 2.33 10.17 -15.38
C LYS A 127 2.27 11.29 -16.44
N LYS A 128 1.14 12.01 -16.53
CA LYS A 128 0.99 13.16 -17.43
C LYS A 128 1.87 14.34 -17.01
N LEU A 129 1.91 14.66 -15.71
CA LEU A 129 2.74 15.73 -15.16
C LEU A 129 4.22 15.47 -15.37
N GLU A 130 4.68 14.23 -15.15
CA GLU A 130 6.06 13.86 -15.41
C GLU A 130 6.40 14.00 -16.91
N GLY A 131 5.49 13.60 -17.79
CA GLY A 131 5.64 13.83 -19.23
C GLY A 131 5.78 15.31 -19.59
N LEU A 132 5.00 16.19 -18.96
CA LEU A 132 5.10 17.64 -19.16
C LEU A 132 6.40 18.22 -18.58
N ARG A 133 6.83 17.77 -17.39
CA ARG A 133 8.11 18.16 -16.77
C ARG A 133 9.27 17.88 -17.71
N MET A 134 9.31 16.68 -18.29
CA MET A 134 10.34 16.28 -19.26
C MET A 134 10.33 17.16 -20.53
N GLN A 135 9.15 17.56 -21.02
CA GLN A 135 9.06 18.47 -22.17
C GLN A 135 9.57 19.87 -21.84
N VAL A 136 9.25 20.39 -20.65
CA VAL A 136 9.75 21.68 -20.17
C VAL A 136 11.27 21.66 -20.05
N ASP A 137 11.84 20.63 -19.42
CA ASP A 137 13.29 20.49 -19.29
C ASP A 137 13.97 20.34 -20.66
N ALA A 138 13.41 19.56 -21.58
CA ALA A 138 13.91 19.46 -22.95
C ALA A 138 13.83 20.79 -23.72
N ARG A 139 12.85 21.65 -23.43
CA ARG A 139 12.75 23.00 -24.00
C ARG A 139 13.77 23.94 -23.35
N ARG A 140 13.95 23.89 -22.04
CA ARG A 140 14.96 24.68 -21.30
C ARG A 140 16.36 24.38 -21.80
N ARG A 141 16.72 23.10 -21.99
CA ARG A 141 18.02 22.71 -22.58
C ARG A 141 18.20 23.26 -23.97
N ARG A 142 17.19 23.16 -24.84
CA ARG A 142 17.27 23.71 -26.21
C ARG A 142 17.45 25.23 -26.23
N VAL A 143 16.75 25.95 -25.35
CA VAL A 143 16.90 27.41 -25.23
C VAL A 143 18.28 27.77 -24.67
N HIS A 144 18.75 27.05 -23.64
CA HIS A 144 20.07 27.26 -23.06
C HIS A 144 21.21 27.03 -24.07
N ALA A 145 21.15 25.93 -24.84
CA ALA A 145 22.11 25.64 -25.89
C ALA A 145 22.13 26.73 -26.99
N ARG A 146 20.95 27.23 -27.39
CA ARG A 146 20.85 28.36 -28.35
C ARG A 146 21.46 29.64 -27.79
N PHE A 147 21.20 29.94 -26.51
CA PHE A 147 21.75 31.10 -25.83
C PHE A 147 23.29 31.03 -25.73
N LEU A 148 23.84 29.89 -25.31
CA LEU A 148 25.29 29.67 -25.26
C LEU A 148 25.93 29.74 -26.66
N ALA A 149 25.27 29.21 -27.69
CA ALA A 149 25.75 29.33 -29.07
C ALA A 149 25.75 30.78 -29.56
N ALA A 150 24.73 31.58 -29.20
CA ALA A 150 24.69 33.00 -29.52
C ALA A 150 25.79 33.79 -28.80
N LEU A 151 25.99 33.55 -27.50
CA LEU A 151 27.09 34.15 -26.73
C LEU A 151 28.45 33.82 -27.35
N ARG A 152 28.70 32.56 -27.71
CA ARG A 152 29.95 32.14 -28.38
C ARG A 152 30.17 32.85 -29.71
N ARG A 153 29.10 33.12 -30.48
CA ARG A 153 29.21 33.87 -31.73
C ARG A 153 29.54 35.34 -31.49
N MET A 154 28.93 35.96 -30.49
CA MET A 154 29.24 37.35 -30.11
C MET A 154 30.69 37.49 -29.65
N THR A 155 31.14 36.64 -28.72
CA THR A 155 32.52 36.68 -28.23
C THR A 155 33.54 36.34 -29.32
N ALA A 156 33.22 35.42 -30.24
CA ALA A 156 34.06 35.15 -31.40
C ALA A 156 34.12 36.34 -32.38
N SER A 157 32.99 37.04 -32.59
CA SER A 157 32.96 38.24 -33.43
C SER A 157 33.73 39.41 -32.81
N GLU A 158 33.64 39.60 -31.49
CA GLU A 158 34.42 40.59 -30.74
C GLU A 158 35.93 40.26 -30.81
N ALA A 159 36.30 38.99 -30.59
CA ALA A 159 37.67 38.54 -30.71
C ALA A 159 38.22 38.68 -32.15
N ALA A 160 37.39 38.43 -33.16
CA ALA A 160 37.76 38.63 -34.56
C ALA A 160 37.93 40.12 -34.90
N SER A 161 37.06 41.00 -34.38
CA SER A 161 37.19 42.46 -34.51
C SER A 161 38.48 42.96 -33.87
N MET A 162 38.78 42.54 -32.63
CA MET A 162 40.02 42.90 -31.94
C MET A 162 41.27 42.40 -32.70
N ARG A 163 41.23 41.18 -33.26
CA ARG A 163 42.33 40.66 -34.09
C ARG A 163 42.50 41.46 -35.38
N ALA A 164 41.41 41.88 -36.02
CA ALA A 164 41.46 42.69 -37.23
C ALA A 164 42.02 44.09 -36.96
N GLU A 165 41.65 44.72 -35.84
CA GLU A 165 42.22 46.01 -35.40
C GLU A 165 43.73 45.89 -35.13
N VAL A 166 44.17 44.88 -34.38
CA VAL A 166 45.59 44.62 -34.11
C VAL A 166 46.37 44.32 -35.40
N ALA A 167 45.79 43.56 -36.33
CA ALA A 167 46.41 43.31 -37.63
C ALA A 167 46.51 44.59 -38.49
N SER A 168 45.52 45.50 -38.41
CA SER A 168 45.57 46.79 -39.10
C SER A 168 46.60 47.76 -38.49
N ALA A 169 46.79 47.71 -37.16
CA ALA A 169 47.78 48.52 -36.44
C ALA A 169 49.21 47.96 -36.56
N GLY A 170 49.36 46.66 -36.86
CA GLY A 170 50.63 45.95 -36.97
C GLY A 170 51.26 45.92 -38.37
N SER A 171 50.72 46.64 -39.35
CA SER A 171 51.29 46.72 -40.71
C SER A 171 52.50 47.68 -40.77
N ASN A 172 53.55 47.35 -40.01
CA ASN A 172 54.92 47.59 -40.43
C ASN A 172 55.86 46.73 -39.59
N ARG A 173 56.70 45.94 -40.30
CA ARG A 173 58.05 45.46 -39.92
C ARG A 173 58.23 43.92 -39.84
N TYR A 174 58.77 43.38 -40.94
CA TYR A 174 59.54 42.12 -41.17
C TYR A 174 58.96 40.80 -40.62
N GLY A 175 59.00 39.64 -41.27
CA GLY A 175 59.74 39.15 -42.43
C GLY A 175 59.77 37.61 -42.33
N ARG A 176 59.49 36.94 -43.45
CA ARG A 176 60.04 35.65 -43.93
C ARG A 176 60.66 34.69 -42.90
N GLY A 177 60.04 33.51 -42.72
CA GLY A 177 60.65 32.37 -42.02
C GLY A 177 59.96 31.04 -42.34
N THR A 178 60.59 30.28 -43.22
CA THR A 178 60.26 28.92 -43.67
C THR A 178 60.75 27.87 -42.67
N GLY A 179 60.03 26.77 -42.45
CA GLY A 179 60.53 25.57 -41.74
C GLY A 179 59.38 24.71 -41.22
N MET A 180 59.06 23.56 -41.84
CA MET A 180 59.65 22.22 -41.66
C MET A 180 58.58 21.29 -41.03
N SER A 181 58.46 20.13 -41.67
CA SER A 181 57.58 18.97 -41.48
C SER A 181 57.85 18.18 -40.18
N GLU A 182 56.86 17.45 -39.68
CA GLU A 182 56.98 15.99 -39.47
C GLU A 182 55.65 15.30 -39.09
N GLU A 183 55.54 14.08 -39.58
CA GLU A 183 54.42 13.11 -39.55
C GLU A 183 54.42 12.29 -38.24
N GLY A 184 53.29 11.66 -37.90
CA GLY A 184 53.29 10.58 -36.90
C GLY A 184 51.94 10.19 -36.29
N GLU A 185 51.22 9.29 -36.95
CA GLU A 185 50.25 8.32 -36.40
C GLU A 185 50.56 6.95 -37.07
N PRO A 186 50.04 5.77 -36.63
CA PRO A 186 49.48 5.33 -35.34
C PRO A 186 50.04 3.93 -34.92
N ALA A 187 49.63 3.37 -33.77
CA ALA A 187 49.76 1.92 -33.53
C ALA A 187 48.66 1.36 -32.59
N ASP A 188 47.88 0.43 -33.16
CA ASP A 188 46.97 -0.50 -32.49
C ASP A 188 47.72 -1.51 -31.61
N MET A 189 47.13 -1.89 -30.48
CA MET A 189 47.37 -3.19 -29.84
C MET A 189 46.07 -3.77 -29.32
N PHE A 190 45.54 -4.72 -30.08
CA PHE A 190 44.67 -5.81 -29.61
C PHE A 190 45.54 -6.87 -28.92
N SER A 191 45.09 -7.40 -27.78
CA SER A 191 44.82 -8.84 -27.63
C SER A 191 44.16 -9.11 -26.28
N ALA A 192 42.97 -9.70 -26.36
CA ALA A 192 42.35 -10.41 -25.26
C ALA A 192 43.06 -11.75 -25.05
N ASP A 193 43.21 -12.16 -23.80
CA ASP A 193 43.27 -13.58 -23.45
C ASP A 193 42.63 -13.75 -22.07
N ALA A 194 41.44 -14.34 -22.07
CA ALA A 194 40.62 -14.59 -20.89
C ALA A 194 39.85 -15.88 -21.14
N SER A 195 40.47 -17.01 -20.82
CA SER A 195 39.77 -18.25 -20.55
C SER A 195 40.66 -19.18 -19.76
N ASP A 196 40.52 -19.16 -18.43
CA ASP A 196 40.90 -20.29 -17.60
C ASP A 196 39.84 -20.49 -16.51
N VAL A 197 38.96 -21.44 -16.81
CA VAL A 197 38.34 -22.45 -15.93
C VAL A 197 38.17 -22.06 -14.44
N TYR A 198 36.95 -21.66 -14.08
CA TYR A 198 36.42 -21.71 -12.71
C TYR A 198 35.17 -22.61 -12.69
N GLU A 199 35.35 -23.93 -12.80
CA GLU A 199 34.26 -24.93 -12.64
C GLU A 199 34.12 -25.35 -11.16
N GLY A 200 33.92 -24.38 -10.26
CA GLY A 200 33.83 -24.66 -8.82
C GLY A 200 32.87 -23.80 -8.00
N GLU A 201 32.21 -22.80 -8.59
CA GLU A 201 31.34 -21.87 -7.85
C GLU A 201 29.83 -22.22 -7.90
N ASP A 202 29.40 -23.09 -8.82
CA ASP A 202 27.98 -23.40 -9.01
C ASP A 202 27.41 -24.26 -7.87
N ASP A 203 28.21 -25.16 -7.29
CA ASP A 203 27.82 -26.03 -6.17
C ASP A 203 27.56 -25.25 -4.87
N ASP A 204 28.29 -24.16 -4.65
CA ASP A 204 28.12 -23.31 -3.46
C ASP A 204 26.93 -22.36 -3.59
N LEU A 205 26.60 -21.95 -4.81
CA LEU A 205 25.40 -21.16 -5.11
C LEU A 205 24.12 -21.99 -4.94
N GLU A 206 24.13 -23.27 -5.31
CA GLU A 206 22.99 -24.17 -5.12
C GLU A 206 22.72 -24.41 -3.62
N ARG A 207 23.77 -24.66 -2.83
CA ARG A 207 23.66 -24.77 -1.36
C ARG A 207 23.20 -23.48 -0.69
N GLN A 208 23.56 -22.31 -1.23
CA GLN A 208 23.05 -21.02 -0.74
C GLN A 208 21.56 -20.85 -1.04
N ARG A 209 21.09 -21.24 -2.24
CA ARG A 209 19.67 -21.18 -2.60
C ARG A 209 18.81 -22.09 -1.72
N ASP A 210 19.25 -23.32 -1.47
CA ASP A 210 18.51 -24.26 -0.61
C ASP A 210 18.38 -23.73 0.83
N ARG A 211 19.42 -23.06 1.34
CA ARG A 211 19.36 -22.41 2.67
C ARG A 211 18.40 -21.23 2.69
N GLU A 212 18.36 -20.42 1.64
CA GLU A 212 17.43 -19.31 1.52
C GLU A 212 15.98 -19.77 1.40
N ASP A 213 15.73 -20.84 0.67
CA ASP A 213 14.39 -21.39 0.50
C ASP A 213 13.88 -22.05 1.79
N TYR A 214 14.74 -22.75 2.53
CA TYR A 214 14.40 -23.25 3.87
C TYR A 214 14.09 -22.11 4.86
N ALA A 215 14.85 -21.01 4.81
CA ALA A 215 14.59 -19.84 5.65
C ALA A 215 13.27 -19.14 5.31
N ARG A 216 12.90 -19.09 4.02
CA ARG A 216 11.60 -18.56 3.57
C ARG A 216 10.44 -19.43 4.03
N GLU A 217 10.59 -20.74 3.98
CA GLU A 217 9.56 -21.67 4.45
C GLU A 217 9.35 -21.57 5.97
N ALA A 218 10.44 -21.47 6.74
CA ALA A 218 10.39 -21.26 8.19
C ALA A 218 9.69 -19.93 8.57
N LEU A 219 9.97 -18.83 7.84
CA LEU A 219 9.30 -17.55 8.05
C LEU A 219 7.79 -17.61 7.73
N ASN A 220 7.41 -18.35 6.68
CA ASN A 220 6.00 -18.55 6.35
C ASN A 220 5.27 -19.37 7.41
N GLN A 221 5.89 -20.40 7.97
CA GLN A 221 5.33 -21.17 9.08
C GLN A 221 5.20 -20.32 10.35
N HIS A 222 6.22 -19.51 10.68
CA HIS A 222 6.16 -18.58 11.82
C HIS A 222 5.00 -17.59 11.68
N ARG A 223 4.80 -17.03 10.48
CA ARG A 223 3.69 -16.10 10.18
C ARG A 223 2.31 -16.76 10.30
N GLN A 224 2.20 -18.05 9.97
CA GLN A 224 0.95 -18.81 10.15
C GLN A 224 0.64 -19.03 11.64
N LEU A 225 1.66 -19.34 12.45
CA LEU A 225 1.53 -19.50 13.90
C LEU A 225 1.17 -18.18 14.61
N GLU A 226 1.79 -17.07 14.21
CA GLU A 226 1.40 -15.73 14.69
C GLU A 226 -0.05 -15.39 14.35
N GLY A 227 -0.52 -15.77 13.16
CA GLY A 227 -1.93 -15.61 12.77
C GLY A 227 -2.90 -16.41 13.65
N LEU A 228 -2.51 -17.60 14.11
CA LEU A 228 -3.30 -18.42 15.03
C LEU A 228 -3.34 -17.82 16.45
N LEU A 229 -2.22 -17.27 16.93
CA LEU A 229 -2.14 -16.55 18.21
C LEU A 229 -3.07 -15.33 18.24
N VAL A 230 -3.11 -14.54 17.16
CA VAL A 230 -4.04 -13.40 17.06
C VAL A 230 -5.50 -13.84 17.10
N VAL A 231 -5.86 -14.98 16.50
CA VAL A 231 -7.23 -15.53 16.58
C VAL A 231 -7.57 -15.99 17.99
N LYS A 232 -6.64 -16.62 18.70
CA LYS A 232 -6.82 -17.00 20.11
C LYS A 232 -7.03 -15.75 20.98
N ASP A 233 -6.18 -14.74 20.84
CA ASP A 233 -6.23 -13.55 21.68
C ASP A 233 -7.47 -12.70 21.39
N THR A 234 -7.93 -12.66 20.13
CA THR A 234 -9.21 -12.02 19.80
C THR A 234 -10.40 -12.79 20.34
N LEU A 235 -10.40 -14.13 20.32
CA LEU A 235 -11.45 -14.95 20.95
C LEU A 235 -11.51 -14.75 22.46
N VAL A 236 -10.34 -14.74 23.12
CA VAL A 236 -10.23 -14.47 24.56
C VAL A 236 -10.68 -13.05 24.87
N ALA A 237 -10.27 -12.05 24.08
CA ALA A 237 -10.72 -10.67 24.26
C ALA A 237 -12.23 -10.52 24.05
N THR A 238 -12.85 -11.22 23.10
CA THR A 238 -14.31 -11.25 22.95
C THR A 238 -14.99 -11.94 24.13
N LEU A 239 -14.45 -13.04 24.65
CA LEU A 239 -15.01 -13.71 25.83
C LEU A 239 -14.91 -12.86 27.10
N VAL A 240 -13.81 -12.12 27.26
CA VAL A 240 -13.61 -11.17 28.37
C VAL A 240 -14.51 -9.94 28.23
N ALA A 241 -14.63 -9.39 27.01
CA ALA A 241 -15.48 -8.22 26.73
C ALA A 241 -16.99 -8.54 26.82
N LEU A 242 -17.38 -9.78 26.52
CA LEU A 242 -18.76 -10.25 26.65
C LEU A 242 -19.13 -10.63 28.09
N GLY A 243 -18.12 -10.85 28.96
CA GLY A 243 -18.32 -11.33 30.33
C GLY A 243 -19.07 -12.68 30.38
N PRO A 244 -19.30 -13.25 31.57
CA PRO A 244 -20.31 -14.28 31.72
C PRO A 244 -21.66 -13.62 31.40
N ALA A 245 -22.26 -13.97 30.26
CA ALA A 245 -23.54 -13.41 29.80
C ALA A 245 -24.66 -13.71 30.82
N LYS A 246 -24.79 -12.85 31.82
CA LYS A 246 -25.89 -12.76 32.77
C LYS A 246 -26.34 -11.31 32.86
N ARG A 247 -26.92 -10.79 31.78
CA ARG A 247 -28.00 -9.80 31.85
C ARG A 247 -28.93 -10.01 30.66
N PRO A 248 -30.22 -10.30 30.85
CA PRO A 248 -31.16 -10.19 29.74
C PRO A 248 -31.14 -8.73 29.25
N LEU A 249 -31.19 -8.55 27.93
CA LEU A 249 -31.33 -7.24 27.32
C LEU A 249 -32.54 -6.52 27.93
N PRO A 250 -32.45 -5.21 28.23
CA PRO A 250 -33.60 -4.46 28.72
C PRO A 250 -34.72 -4.57 27.68
N GLY A 251 -35.89 -5.04 28.13
CA GLY A 251 -37.05 -5.22 27.26
C GLY A 251 -37.42 -3.89 26.61
N PHE A 252 -37.41 -3.85 25.29
CA PHE A 252 -38.06 -2.80 24.53
C PHE A 252 -39.56 -2.98 24.68
N SER A 253 -40.17 -2.21 25.59
CA SER A 253 -41.62 -2.00 25.64
C SER A 253 -42.00 -0.97 24.58
N ASP A 254 -42.21 -1.41 23.34
CA ASP A 254 -42.97 -0.64 22.37
C ASP A 254 -44.39 -1.21 22.31
N ARG A 255 -45.28 -0.64 23.14
CA ARG A 255 -46.72 -0.57 22.86
C ARG A 255 -47.39 0.40 23.84
N GLU A 256 -47.49 1.66 23.44
CA GLU A 256 -48.69 2.43 23.74
C GLU A 256 -49.81 1.82 22.89
N VAL A 257 -50.54 0.87 23.47
CA VAL A 257 -51.91 0.57 23.04
C VAL A 257 -52.80 1.31 24.02
N GLU A 258 -53.51 2.30 23.51
CA GLU A 258 -54.60 2.96 24.23
C GLU A 258 -55.58 1.90 24.73
N GLY A 259 -55.74 1.82 26.05
CA GLY A 259 -56.93 1.27 26.69
C GLY A 259 -57.07 -0.25 26.71
N GLU A 260 -56.16 -0.95 27.40
CA GLU A 260 -56.55 -2.16 28.15
C GLU A 260 -55.50 -2.44 29.24
N GLU A 261 -55.92 -2.34 30.51
CA GLU A 261 -55.12 -2.76 31.66
C GLU A 261 -54.92 -4.28 31.59
N VAL A 262 -53.71 -4.72 31.23
CA VAL A 262 -53.28 -6.10 31.50
C VAL A 262 -52.37 -6.06 32.72
N GLU A 263 -52.99 -6.26 33.88
CA GLU A 263 -52.31 -6.71 35.10
C GLU A 263 -51.58 -8.03 34.81
N GLY A 264 -50.26 -8.03 34.96
CA GLY A 264 -49.43 -9.18 34.61
C GLY A 264 -48.03 -9.17 35.21
N ALA A 265 -47.96 -9.28 36.54
CA ALA A 265 -46.87 -9.91 37.29
C ALA A 265 -45.42 -9.39 37.12
N TYR A 266 -45.13 -8.20 37.65
CA TYR A 266 -43.79 -7.92 38.23
C TYR A 266 -43.76 -8.36 39.70
N GLY A 267 -43.42 -9.63 39.93
CA GLY A 267 -42.95 -10.09 41.23
C GLY A 267 -41.64 -9.39 41.56
N ARG A 268 -41.69 -8.47 42.53
CA ARG A 268 -40.53 -7.87 43.20
C ARG A 268 -39.61 -8.99 43.71
N SER A 269 -38.38 -9.04 43.22
CA SER A 269 -37.33 -9.87 43.81
C SER A 269 -36.86 -9.26 45.13
N ALA A 270 -37.61 -9.50 46.21
CA ALA A 270 -37.18 -9.23 47.58
C ALA A 270 -36.14 -10.25 48.10
N ALA A 271 -35.80 -11.29 47.33
CA ALA A 271 -35.00 -12.42 47.79
C ALA A 271 -33.49 -12.35 47.47
N LEU A 272 -32.96 -11.20 47.04
CA LEU A 272 -31.54 -11.06 46.65
C LEU A 272 -30.73 -10.08 47.51
N ASN A 273 -31.37 -9.35 48.44
CA ASN A 273 -30.66 -8.51 49.41
C ASN A 273 -30.39 -9.22 50.74
N ASP A 274 -31.16 -10.26 51.09
CA ASP A 274 -31.01 -10.97 52.38
C ASP A 274 -29.84 -11.98 52.41
N LEU A 275 -29.10 -12.15 51.31
CA LEU A 275 -27.98 -13.09 51.25
C LEU A 275 -26.59 -12.44 51.33
N ILE A 276 -26.52 -11.11 51.51
CA ILE A 276 -25.24 -10.35 51.53
C ILE A 276 -24.90 -9.80 52.92
N GLU A 277 -25.80 -9.87 53.92
CA GLU A 277 -25.56 -9.31 55.26
C GLU A 277 -24.96 -10.27 56.31
N ASP A 278 -24.72 -11.56 55.99
CA ASP A 278 -24.36 -12.58 57.00
C ASP A 278 -22.91 -13.13 56.92
N LEU A 279 -21.93 -12.29 56.57
CA LEU A 279 -20.51 -12.61 56.74
C LEU A 279 -19.88 -11.75 57.85
N PRO A 280 -19.38 -12.35 58.95
CA PRO A 280 -18.74 -11.60 60.04
C PRO A 280 -17.38 -11.00 59.61
N PRO A 281 -16.90 -9.96 60.33
CA PRO A 281 -15.77 -9.11 59.90
C PRO A 281 -14.43 -9.84 59.75
#